data_AF-A0A9E0RS70-F1
#
_entry.id   AF-A0A9E0RS70-F1
#
_cell.length_a   1.000
_cell.length_b   1.000
_cell.length_c   1.000
_cell.angle_alpha   90.00
_cell.angle_beta   90.00
_cell.angle_gamma   90.00
#
_symmetry.space_group_name_H-M   'P 1'
#
loop_
_entity.id
_entity.type
_entity.pdbx_description
1 polymer ?
#
loop_
_entity_poly.entity_id
_entity_poly.type
_entity_poly.pdbx_seq_one_letter_code
_entity_poly.pdbx_strand_id
1 'polypeptide(L)'
;VFDGAKCIECDGCTDICPTDCINFIDNAEEPVMRRSLRAPACDETQDLYVSERLAQTQRVMVKDENVCLHCGLCAERCPTGAWDMQRFLYSVTKAG
;
A
#
# COMPACT_ATOMS: atom_id res chain seq x y z
N VAL A 1 -4.45 -4.44 -4.55
CA VAL A 1 -5.28 -4.69 -3.37
C VAL A 1 -4.44 -5.40 -2.32
N PHE A 2 -4.54 -4.97 -1.06
CA PHE A 2 -3.82 -5.57 0.06
C PHE A 2 -4.77 -6.44 0.88
N ASP A 3 -4.31 -7.63 1.25
CA ASP A 3 -5.00 -8.58 2.12
C ASP A 3 -4.18 -8.80 3.40
N GLY A 4 -4.57 -8.12 4.48
CA GLY A 4 -3.87 -8.16 5.76
C GLY A 4 -3.80 -9.55 6.38
N ALA A 5 -4.77 -10.43 6.10
CA ALA A 5 -4.80 -11.79 6.64
C ALA A 5 -3.69 -12.69 6.06
N LYS A 6 -3.17 -12.37 4.88
CA LYS A 6 -2.05 -13.07 4.24
C LYS A 6 -0.69 -12.43 4.55
N CYS A 7 -0.68 -11.25 5.16
CA CYS A 7 0.56 -10.54 5.43
C CYS A 7 1.32 -11.21 6.59
N ILE A 8 2.59 -11.54 6.35
CA ILE A 8 3.50 -12.08 7.37
C ILE A 8 4.51 -11.05 7.86
N GLU A 9 4.32 -9.77 7.51
CA GLU A 9 5.17 -8.66 7.93
C GLU A 9 6.66 -8.86 7.59
N CYS A 10 6.96 -9.44 6.42
CA CYS A 10 8.32 -9.69 5.96
C CYS A 10 9.03 -8.47 5.32
N ASP A 11 8.34 -7.31 5.26
CA ASP A 11 8.81 -6.05 4.70
C ASP A 11 9.28 -6.07 3.22
N GLY A 12 9.08 -7.18 2.49
CA GLY A 12 9.51 -7.28 1.09
C GLY A 12 8.85 -6.27 0.15
N CYS A 13 7.58 -5.92 0.38
CA CYS A 13 6.88 -4.91 -0.43
C CYS A 13 7.34 -3.47 -0.12
N THR A 14 7.82 -3.24 1.10
CA THR A 14 8.43 -1.99 1.55
C THR A 14 9.79 -1.81 0.88
N ASP A 15 10.63 -2.84 0.94
CA ASP A 15 12.01 -2.85 0.41
C ASP A 15 12.08 -2.68 -1.12
N ILE A 16 11.19 -3.35 -1.87
CA ILE A 16 11.22 -3.25 -3.34
C ILE A 16 10.59 -1.97 -3.89
N CYS A 17 9.92 -1.18 -3.06
CA CYS A 17 9.17 -0.02 -3.55
C CYS A 17 10.14 1.08 -3.99
N PRO A 18 10.17 1.48 -5.28
CA PRO A 18 11.13 2.47 -5.77
C PRO A 18 10.85 3.90 -5.31
N THR A 19 9.64 4.15 -4.77
CA THR A 19 9.19 5.47 -4.32
C THR A 19 8.82 5.50 -2.84
N ASP A 20 9.15 4.46 -2.08
CA ASP A 20 8.89 4.38 -0.64
C ASP A 20 7.41 4.53 -0.24
N CYS A 21 6.49 4.20 -1.13
CA CYS A 21 5.06 4.46 -0.95
C CYS A 21 4.36 3.52 0.04
N ILE A 22 4.90 2.31 0.31
CA ILE A 22 4.30 1.32 1.23
C ILE A 22 5.06 1.31 2.55
N ASN A 23 4.37 1.44 3.68
CA ASN A 23 4.95 1.57 5.01
C ASN A 23 4.23 0.66 6.02
N PHE A 24 4.95 0.18 7.04
CA PHE A 24 4.37 -0.50 8.20
C PHE A 24 4.73 0.27 9.47
N ILE A 25 3.77 1.01 10.01
CA ILE A 25 3.99 1.93 11.14
C ILE A 25 2.96 1.69 12.24
N ASP A 26 3.24 2.19 13.44
CA ASP A 26 2.25 2.22 14.50
C ASP A 26 1.07 3.10 14.10
N ASN A 27 -0.14 2.65 14.42
CA ASN A 27 -1.35 3.42 14.14
C ASN A 27 -1.40 4.66 15.04
N ALA A 28 -1.51 5.84 14.44
CA ALA A 28 -1.58 7.12 15.12
C ALA A 28 -2.59 8.04 14.42
N GLU A 29 -2.72 9.28 14.87
CA GLU A 29 -3.46 10.29 14.11
C GLU A 29 -2.77 10.57 12.76
N GLU A 30 -3.55 10.83 11.73
CA GLU A 30 -3.05 10.98 10.36
C GLU A 30 -1.90 11.99 10.21
N PRO A 31 -1.93 13.19 10.83
CA PRO A 31 -0.81 14.13 10.73
C PRO A 31 0.50 13.54 11.27
N VAL A 32 0.42 12.69 12.30
CA VAL A 32 1.57 11.97 12.85
C VAL A 32 2.04 10.91 11.85
N MET A 33 1.12 10.09 11.33
CA MET A 33 1.42 9.04 10.37
C MET A 33 2.13 9.60 9.12
N ARG A 34 1.61 10.69 8.54
CA ARG A 34 2.19 11.35 7.35
C ARG A 34 3.66 11.72 7.51
N ARG A 35 4.07 12.14 8.71
CA ARG A 35 5.46 12.49 9.03
C ARG A 35 6.34 11.28 9.35
N SER A 36 5.73 10.14 9.68
CA SER A 36 6.42 8.90 10.07
C SER A 36 6.64 7.92 8.91
N LEU A 37 6.10 8.20 7.72
CA LEU A 37 6.36 7.42 6.50
C LEU A 37 7.82 7.58 6.05
N ARG A 38 8.36 6.57 5.34
CA ARG A 38 9.73 6.64 4.77
C ARG A 38 9.92 7.82 3.83
N ALA A 39 8.91 8.10 3.00
CA ALA A 39 8.76 9.35 2.27
C ALA A 39 7.64 10.17 2.93
N PRO A 40 7.93 11.33 3.55
CA PRO A 40 6.91 12.14 4.20
C PRO A 40 5.79 12.56 3.23
N ALA A 41 4.53 12.27 3.59
CA ALA A 41 3.36 12.58 2.78
C ALA A 41 2.89 14.01 3.04
N CYS A 42 3.41 14.97 2.27
CA CYS A 42 3.12 16.40 2.42
C CYS A 42 1.80 16.86 1.74
N ASP A 43 1.23 16.05 0.86
CA ASP A 43 -0.02 16.38 0.16
C ASP A 43 -1.23 15.87 0.96
N GLU A 44 -1.92 16.79 1.63
CA GLU A 44 -3.14 16.50 2.39
C GLU A 44 -4.39 16.37 1.51
N THR A 45 -4.30 16.69 0.21
CA THR A 45 -5.43 16.54 -0.72
C THR A 45 -5.59 15.11 -1.24
N GLN A 46 -4.58 14.26 -1.02
CA GLN A 46 -4.59 12.84 -1.33
C GLN A 46 -4.68 12.01 -0.04
N ASP A 47 -5.61 11.06 -0.04
CA ASP A 47 -5.82 10.16 1.10
C ASP A 47 -4.70 9.12 1.20
N LEU A 48 -4.35 8.75 2.44
CA LEU A 48 -3.54 7.58 2.71
C LEU A 48 -4.40 6.33 2.76
N TYR A 49 -3.95 5.26 2.11
CA TYR A 49 -4.61 3.96 2.18
C TYR A 49 -4.06 3.21 3.38
N VAL A 50 -4.89 3.08 4.42
CA VAL A 50 -4.51 2.45 5.69
C VAL A 50 -5.23 1.11 5.85
N SER A 51 -4.50 0.05 6.16
CA SER A 51 -5.10 -1.25 6.49
C SER A 51 -5.66 -1.29 7.90
N GLU A 52 -6.44 -2.31 8.20
CA GLU A 52 -6.65 -2.73 9.59
C GLU A 52 -5.32 -3.10 10.27
N ARG A 53 -5.34 -3.20 11.60
CA ARG A 53 -4.17 -3.62 12.40
C ARG A 53 -3.77 -5.04 12.05
N LEU A 54 -2.49 -5.24 11.79
CA LEU A 54 -1.93 -6.54 11.47
C LEU A 54 -1.85 -7.41 12.73
N ALA A 55 -2.14 -8.69 12.59
CA ALA A 55 -2.29 -9.60 13.72
C ALA A 55 -1.01 -9.76 14.56
N GLN A 56 0.17 -9.72 13.94
CA GLN A 56 1.43 -10.05 14.64
C GLN A 56 1.99 -8.85 15.42
N THR A 57 2.06 -7.66 14.80
CA THR A 57 2.66 -6.48 15.44
C THR A 57 1.69 -5.39 15.86
N GLN A 58 0.40 -5.47 15.48
CA GLN A 58 -0.61 -4.42 15.68
C GLN A 58 -0.33 -3.09 14.94
N ARG A 59 0.72 -3.04 14.12
CA ARG A 59 1.00 -1.96 13.16
C ARG A 59 -0.05 -1.96 12.05
N VAL A 60 -0.09 -0.85 11.30
CA VAL A 60 -0.93 -0.71 10.10
C VAL A 60 -0.05 -0.61 8.86
N MET A 61 -0.52 -1.18 7.75
CA MET A 61 0.04 -0.93 6.43
C MET A 61 -0.51 0.41 5.95
N VAL A 62 0.39 1.30 5.52
CA VAL A 62 0.05 2.62 4.97
C VAL A 62 0.63 2.73 3.59
N LYS A 63 -0.22 2.99 2.60
CA LYS A 63 0.17 3.24 1.22
C LYS A 63 -0.14 4.69 0.85
N ASP A 64 0.88 5.42 0.43
CA ASP A 64 0.72 6.77 -0.12
C ASP A 64 0.53 6.68 -1.64
N GLU A 65 -0.70 6.98 -2.12
CA GLU A 65 -1.00 6.97 -3.55
C GLU A 65 -0.45 8.17 -4.30
N ASN A 66 -0.09 9.26 -3.63
CA ASN A 66 0.48 10.43 -4.29
C ASN A 66 1.83 10.09 -4.98
N VAL A 67 2.59 9.15 -4.40
CA VAL A 67 3.88 8.71 -4.93
C VAL A 67 3.87 7.29 -5.49
N CYS A 68 2.73 6.60 -5.49
CA CYS A 68 2.64 5.25 -6.04
C CYS A 68 2.57 5.28 -7.58
N LEU A 69 3.51 4.60 -8.23
CA LEU A 69 3.55 4.51 -9.71
C LEU A 69 2.72 3.35 -10.28
N HIS A 70 2.00 2.59 -9.45
CA HIS A 70 1.29 1.37 -9.84
C HIS A 70 2.14 0.36 -10.63
N CYS A 71 3.45 0.29 -10.34
CA CYS A 71 4.40 -0.55 -11.07
C CYS A 71 4.25 -2.06 -10.80
N GLY A 72 3.55 -2.44 -9.72
CA GLY A 72 3.27 -3.83 -9.36
C GLY A 72 4.41 -4.62 -8.72
N LEU A 73 5.58 -4.01 -8.51
CA LEU A 73 6.72 -4.67 -7.87
C LEU A 73 6.41 -5.19 -6.45
N CYS A 74 5.54 -4.51 -5.70
CA CYS A 74 5.10 -4.97 -4.38
C CYS A 74 4.32 -6.29 -4.43
N ALA A 75 3.53 -6.52 -5.48
CA ALA A 75 2.80 -7.77 -5.69
C ALA A 75 3.76 -8.89 -6.09
N GLU A 76 4.65 -8.65 -7.05
CA GLU A 76 5.66 -9.63 -7.50
C GLU A 76 6.61 -10.05 -6.37
N ARG A 77 6.95 -9.14 -5.45
CA ARG A 77 7.86 -9.42 -4.35
C ARG A 77 7.21 -10.14 -3.17
N CYS A 78 5.87 -10.10 -3.08
CA CYS A 78 5.14 -10.61 -1.92
C CYS A 78 5.13 -12.15 -1.91
N PRO A 79 5.80 -12.81 -0.95
CA PRO A 79 5.91 -14.28 -0.94
C PRO A 79 4.58 -14.98 -0.62
N THR A 80 3.63 -14.28 -0.01
CA THR A 80 2.33 -14.84 0.40
C THR A 80 1.17 -14.38 -0.45
N GLY A 81 1.41 -13.51 -1.45
CA GLY A 81 0.34 -12.91 -2.25
C GLY A 81 -0.59 -12.00 -1.43
N ALA A 82 -0.10 -11.39 -0.35
CA ALA A 82 -0.83 -10.36 0.39
C ALA A 82 -1.03 -9.08 -0.43
N TRP A 83 -0.18 -8.83 -1.43
CA TRP A 83 -0.37 -7.81 -2.44
C TRP A 83 -0.79 -8.44 -3.76
N ASP A 84 -1.88 -7.94 -4.34
CA ASP A 84 -2.38 -8.34 -5.66
C ASP A 84 -2.58 -7.11 -6.56
N MET A 85 -2.01 -7.10 -7.76
CA MET A 85 -2.27 -6.06 -8.76
C MET A 85 -3.38 -6.50 -9.71
N GLN A 86 -4.58 -5.97 -9.47
CA GLN A 86 -5.76 -6.33 -10.23
C GLN A 86 -5.91 -5.43 -11.46
N ARG A 87 -6.04 -6.07 -12.63
CA ARG A 87 -6.49 -5.43 -13.88
C ARG A 87 -7.91 -5.88 -14.15
N PHE A 88 -8.78 -4.95 -14.53
CA PHE A 88 -10.12 -5.28 -15.00
C PHE A 88 -10.21 -5.12 -16.52
N LEU A 89 -10.96 -6.01 -17.16
CA LEU A 89 -11.29 -5.89 -18.58
C LEU A 89 -12.57 -5.05 -18.69
N TYR A 90 -12.44 -3.82 -19.19
CA TYR A 90 -13.58 -2.98 -19.50
C TYR A 90 -14.00 -3.21 -20.96
N SER A 91 -15.13 -3.90 -21.15
CA SER A 91 -15.73 -4.07 -22.47
C SER A 91 -16.86 -3.06 -22.65
N VAL A 92 -16.65 -2.09 -23.54
CA VAL A 92 -17.71 -1.19 -24.00
C VAL A 92 -18.40 -1.77 -25.21
N THR A 93 -19.72 -1.64 -25.29
CA THR A 93 -20.44 -1.83 -26.54
C THR A 93 -19.99 -0.76 -27.53
N LYS A 94 -19.36 -1.16 -28.64
CA LYS A 94 -19.19 -0.25 -29.77
C LYS A 94 -20.58 0.09 -30.30
N ALA A 95 -20.97 1.36 -30.23
CA ALA A 95 -22.12 1.85 -30.97
C ALA A 95 -21.78 1.83 -32.46
N GLY A 96 -22.57 1.05 -33.22
CA GLY A 96 -22.77 1.08 -34.68
C GLY A 96 -21.59 1.47 -35.56
#